data_AF-A0A9D6X8E5-F1
#
_entry.id   AF-A0A9D6X8E5-F1
#
_cell.length_a   1.000
_cell.length_b   1.000
_cell.length_c   1.000
_cell.angle_alpha   90.00
_cell.angle_beta   90.00
_cell.angle_gamma   90.00
#
_symmetry.space_group_name_H-M   'P 1'
#
loop_
_entity.id
_entity.type
_entity.pdbx_description
1 polymer ?
#
loop_
_entity_poly.entity_id
_entity_poly.type
_entity_poly.pdbx_seq_one_letter_code
_entity_poly.pdbx_strand_id
1 'polypeptide(L)'
;MNLQAIRRDTIQSSLLALAPDMPMDVVRDFVSRMDEEYFQRFQPADIIRHLRLIERLTPDHPCNVSITAHEDGFLLAIVAYDYFSEFAAIAGLLSSYRLDIREGALYTYTDSAGPVTPRPPTHWQRPHGRPGLTRKKIVDVFRVRPLPGSTFGPAEQRTLSNELEQVVRLLDTQQFADARRFVNRRLVETLSAARGAFHGLLAPVQIRFDNQASPTSTAMDIRSTDTPAFLYAFALALSMRGLYIHQARFEHVGDELHDRFFVRGRHGRKIESKAEQQELLVTATLAKQFTQHLIWAPDPTKALESFDQFLDQL
;
A
#
# COMPACT_ATOMS: atom_id res chain seq x y z
N MET A 1 24.68 -4.42 -24.99
CA MET A 1 24.16 -3.29 -24.20
C MET A 1 22.78 -3.67 -23.71
N ASN A 2 22.49 -3.61 -22.41
CA ASN A 2 21.26 -4.15 -21.81
C ASN A 2 20.04 -3.27 -22.17
N LEU A 3 19.00 -3.82 -22.81
CA LEU A 3 17.80 -3.08 -23.22
C LEU A 3 17.13 -2.33 -22.04
N GLN A 4 17.15 -2.94 -20.85
CA GLN A 4 16.60 -2.32 -19.64
C GLN A 4 17.38 -1.08 -19.21
N ALA A 5 18.71 -1.10 -19.34
CA ALA A 5 19.54 0.04 -18.98
C ALA A 5 19.28 1.23 -19.92
N ILE A 6 19.17 0.97 -21.23
CA ILE A 6 18.85 1.99 -22.24
C ILE A 6 17.48 2.62 -21.95
N ARG A 7 16.49 1.80 -21.59
CA ARG A 7 15.14 2.28 -21.26
C ARG A 7 15.15 3.18 -20.01
N ARG A 8 15.87 2.78 -18.96
CA ARG A 8 16.01 3.59 -17.73
C ARG A 8 16.73 4.92 -17.98
N ASP A 9 17.79 4.92 -18.78
CA ASP A 9 18.49 6.17 -19.15
C ASP A 9 17.57 7.12 -19.93
N THR A 10 16.73 6.56 -20.80
CA THR A 10 15.73 7.32 -21.57
C THR A 10 14.67 7.94 -20.66
N ILE A 11 14.13 7.15 -19.73
CA ILE A 11 13.16 7.61 -18.73
C ILE A 11 13.77 8.73 -17.88
N GLN A 12 14.98 8.51 -17.33
CA GLN A 12 15.67 9.50 -16.52
C GLN A 12 15.87 10.82 -17.27
N SER A 13 16.33 10.76 -18.52
CA SER A 13 16.55 11.94 -19.36
C SER A 13 15.24 12.68 -19.65
N SER A 14 14.17 11.95 -19.95
CA SER A 14 12.85 12.54 -20.18
C SER A 14 12.28 13.23 -18.93
N LEU A 15 12.45 12.63 -17.75
CA LEU A 15 11.96 13.22 -16.50
C LEU A 15 12.72 14.50 -16.15
N LEU A 16 14.05 14.51 -16.30
CA LEU A 16 14.88 15.69 -16.06
C LEU A 16 14.62 16.82 -17.07
N ALA A 17 14.26 16.50 -18.30
CA ALA A 17 13.87 17.50 -19.30
C ALA A 17 12.54 18.18 -18.96
N LEU A 18 11.58 17.42 -18.41
CA LEU A 18 10.25 17.92 -18.05
C LEU A 18 10.21 18.59 -16.66
N ALA A 19 11.15 18.26 -15.78
CA ALA A 19 11.28 18.83 -14.44
C ALA A 19 12.76 19.18 -14.16
N PRO A 20 13.30 20.26 -14.77
CA PRO A 20 14.72 20.64 -14.63
C PRO A 20 15.08 21.11 -13.21
N ASP A 21 14.08 21.48 -12.40
CA ASP A 21 14.19 21.79 -10.98
C ASP A 21 14.35 20.54 -10.10
N MET A 22 14.01 19.36 -10.61
CA MET A 22 14.09 18.11 -9.86
C MET A 22 15.55 17.68 -9.64
N PRO A 23 15.96 17.40 -8.40
CA PRO A 23 17.32 16.96 -8.12
C PRO A 23 17.69 15.64 -8.81
N MET A 24 18.81 15.65 -9.53
CA MET A 24 19.25 14.50 -10.33
C MET A 24 19.51 13.24 -9.49
N ASP A 25 19.99 13.38 -8.25
CA ASP A 25 20.21 12.27 -7.33
C ASP A 25 18.90 11.57 -6.93
N VAL A 26 17.83 12.35 -6.69
CA VAL A 26 16.48 11.84 -6.40
C VAL A 26 15.91 11.10 -7.61
N VAL A 27 15.99 11.68 -8.82
CA VAL A 27 15.49 11.03 -10.04
C VAL A 27 16.25 9.73 -10.31
N ARG A 28 17.58 9.73 -10.16
CA ARG A 28 18.41 8.55 -10.37
C ARG A 28 18.08 7.45 -9.37
N ASP A 29 18.00 7.78 -8.07
CA ASP A 29 17.63 6.83 -7.02
C ASP A 29 16.26 6.19 -7.35
N PHE A 30 15.27 7.02 -7.67
CA PHE A 30 13.93 6.58 -8.06
C PHE A 30 13.93 5.64 -9.28
N VAL A 31 14.49 6.07 -10.41
CA VAL A 31 14.52 5.26 -11.64
C VAL A 31 15.32 3.96 -11.45
N SER A 32 16.34 3.98 -10.60
CA SER A 32 17.16 2.79 -10.32
C SER A 32 16.48 1.74 -9.43
N ARG A 33 15.51 2.13 -8.59
CA ARG A 33 14.89 1.23 -7.61
C ARG A 33 13.42 0.92 -7.88
N MET A 34 12.73 1.76 -8.65
CA MET A 34 11.32 1.56 -8.96
C MET A 34 11.12 0.42 -9.97
N ASP A 35 9.99 -0.28 -9.85
CA ASP A 35 9.64 -1.39 -10.74
C ASP A 35 9.41 -0.90 -12.17
N GLU A 36 9.72 -1.75 -13.16
CA GLU A 36 9.53 -1.44 -14.58
C GLU A 36 8.05 -1.25 -14.95
N GLU A 37 7.17 -2.00 -14.29
CA GLU A 37 5.74 -1.95 -14.48
C GLU A 37 5.14 -0.61 -14.03
N TYR A 38 5.74 0.05 -13.04
CA TYR A 38 5.37 1.41 -12.65
C TYR A 38 5.50 2.39 -13.82
N PHE A 39 6.63 2.35 -14.56
CA PHE A 39 6.89 3.24 -15.69
C PHE A 39 6.01 2.96 -16.90
N GLN A 40 5.41 1.77 -16.97
CA GLN A 40 4.42 1.44 -18.00
C GLN A 40 3.03 1.97 -17.65
N ARG A 41 2.71 2.07 -16.35
CA ARG A 41 1.40 2.51 -15.87
C ARG A 41 1.27 4.03 -15.83
N PHE A 42 2.30 4.75 -15.40
CA PHE A 42 2.21 6.20 -15.16
C PHE A 42 2.84 7.02 -16.27
N GLN A 43 2.17 8.12 -16.63
CA GLN A 43 2.70 9.08 -17.59
C GLN A 43 3.80 9.94 -16.94
N PRO A 44 4.75 10.50 -17.72
CA PRO A 44 5.84 11.31 -17.16
C PRO A 44 5.39 12.44 -16.24
N ALA A 45 4.26 13.08 -16.55
CA ALA A 45 3.69 14.13 -15.71
C ALA A 45 3.27 13.63 -14.31
N ASP A 46 2.70 12.43 -14.22
CA ASP A 46 2.32 11.81 -12.93
C ASP A 46 3.57 11.37 -12.16
N ILE A 47 4.56 10.82 -12.86
CA ILE A 47 5.84 10.44 -12.26
C ILE A 47 6.53 11.64 -11.62
N ILE A 48 6.50 12.81 -12.29
CA ILE A 48 7.05 14.06 -11.73
C ILE A 48 6.28 14.48 -10.47
N ARG A 49 4.95 14.33 -10.43
CA ARG A 49 4.16 14.60 -9.21
C ARG A 49 4.58 13.69 -8.06
N HIS A 50 4.78 12.39 -8.33
CA HIS A 50 5.25 11.45 -7.31
C HIS A 50 6.69 11.77 -6.86
N LEU A 51 7.58 12.15 -7.79
CA LEU A 51 8.94 12.60 -7.45
C LEU A 51 8.93 13.84 -6.55
N ARG A 52 8.01 14.79 -6.75
CA ARG A 52 7.84 15.95 -5.86
C ARG A 52 7.35 15.57 -4.46
N LEU A 53 6.61 14.47 -4.32
CA LEU A 53 6.26 13.93 -3.00
C LEU A 53 7.48 13.23 -2.35
N ILE A 54 8.25 12.49 -3.15
CA ILE A 54 9.49 11.81 -2.71
C ILE A 54 10.54 12.82 -2.25
N GLU A 55 10.74 13.90 -3.00
CA GLU A 55 11.76 14.92 -2.73
C GLU A 55 11.52 15.63 -1.37
N ARG A 56 10.25 15.75 -0.96
CA ARG A 56 9.85 16.32 0.32
C ARG A 56 9.91 15.34 1.50
N LEU A 57 10.22 14.06 1.28
CA LEU A 57 10.38 13.12 2.37
C LEU A 57 11.63 13.45 3.19
N THR A 58 11.46 13.48 4.49
CA THR A 58 12.56 13.59 5.46
C THR A 58 12.33 12.61 6.60
N PRO A 59 13.35 12.29 7.41
CA PRO A 59 13.13 11.49 8.62
C PRO A 59 12.03 12.09 9.53
N ASP A 60 11.96 13.42 9.59
CA ASP A 60 10.94 14.13 10.36
C ASP A 60 9.59 14.22 9.65
N HIS A 61 9.50 13.99 8.34
CA HIS A 61 8.25 13.95 7.58
C HIS A 61 8.24 12.71 6.67
N PRO A 62 7.93 11.53 7.24
CA PRO A 62 8.14 10.24 6.58
C PRO A 62 7.01 9.85 5.61
N CYS A 63 5.98 10.69 5.45
CA CYS A 63 4.84 10.47 4.58
C CYS A 63 4.41 11.80 3.94
N ASN A 64 4.15 11.78 2.63
CA ASN A 64 3.62 12.88 1.87
C ASN A 64 2.42 12.39 1.05
N VAL A 65 1.35 13.19 1.04
CA VAL A 65 0.11 12.85 0.33
C VAL A 65 -0.25 13.97 -0.63
N SER A 66 -0.66 13.63 -1.85
CA SER A 66 -1.35 14.53 -2.76
C SER A 66 -2.76 14.03 -3.00
N ILE A 67 -3.73 14.92 -2.91
CA ILE A 67 -5.13 14.63 -3.19
C ILE A 67 -5.59 15.62 -4.26
N THR A 68 -6.06 15.10 -5.39
CA THR A 68 -6.57 15.91 -6.50
C THR A 68 -7.95 15.42 -6.93
N ALA A 69 -8.86 16.33 -7.27
CA ALA A 69 -10.14 15.95 -7.83
C ALA A 69 -9.96 15.19 -9.15
N HIS A 70 -10.75 14.14 -9.36
CA HIS A 70 -10.72 13.31 -10.57
C HIS A 70 -12.12 12.76 -10.86
N GLU A 71 -12.72 13.19 -11.97
CA GLU A 71 -14.07 12.76 -12.41
C GLU A 71 -15.09 12.80 -11.26
N ASP A 72 -15.52 11.62 -10.79
CA ASP A 72 -16.52 11.42 -9.73
C ASP A 72 -15.91 11.20 -8.33
N GLY A 73 -14.65 11.57 -8.13
CA GLY A 73 -13.93 11.33 -6.89
C GLY A 73 -12.59 12.03 -6.83
N PHE A 74 -11.60 11.32 -6.29
CA PHE A 74 -10.28 11.85 -6.02
C PHE A 74 -9.19 10.86 -6.41
N LEU A 75 -8.09 11.40 -6.92
CA LEU A 75 -6.84 10.69 -7.08
C LEU A 75 -5.96 11.02 -5.87
N LEU A 76 -5.58 10.00 -5.11
CA LEU A 76 -4.68 10.08 -3.98
C LEU A 76 -3.35 9.45 -4.38
N ALA A 77 -2.26 10.20 -4.22
CA ALA A 77 -0.90 9.66 -4.31
C ALA A 77 -0.24 9.79 -2.93
N ILE A 78 0.07 8.64 -2.32
CA ILE A 78 0.69 8.52 -1.01
C ILE A 78 2.12 8.02 -1.24
N VAL A 79 3.08 8.79 -0.73
CA VAL A 79 4.50 8.46 -0.78
C VAL A 79 5.02 8.46 0.64
N ALA A 80 5.61 7.36 1.07
CA ALA A 80 6.22 7.23 2.38
C ALA A 80 7.52 6.44 2.30
N TYR A 81 8.29 6.43 3.39
CA TYR A 81 9.27 5.36 3.56
C TYR A 81 8.54 4.01 3.68
N ASP A 82 9.21 2.96 3.22
CA ASP A 82 8.75 1.57 3.29
C ASP A 82 8.85 1.07 4.73
N TYR A 83 7.73 0.57 5.25
CA TYR A 83 7.61 0.06 6.62
C TYR A 83 7.03 -1.35 6.58
N PHE A 84 6.64 -1.86 7.74
CA PHE A 84 5.85 -3.08 7.80
C PHE A 84 4.41 -2.70 8.14
N SER A 85 3.44 -3.33 7.48
CA SER A 85 2.00 -3.13 7.70
C SER A 85 1.45 -1.73 7.32
N GLU A 86 2.20 -0.90 6.59
CA GLU A 86 1.76 0.44 6.17
C GLU A 86 0.58 0.39 5.20
N PHE A 87 0.54 -0.57 4.28
CA PHE A 87 -0.60 -0.68 3.37
C PHE A 87 -1.90 -0.97 4.13
N ALA A 88 -1.86 -1.82 5.16
CA ALA A 88 -3.01 -2.04 6.03
C ALA A 88 -3.45 -0.72 6.69
N ALA A 89 -2.51 0.03 7.25
CA ALA A 89 -2.81 1.32 7.87
C ALA A 89 -3.44 2.32 6.87
N ILE A 90 -2.90 2.42 5.66
CA ILE A 90 -3.43 3.26 4.58
C ILE A 90 -4.85 2.82 4.20
N ALA A 91 -5.05 1.55 3.88
CA ALA A 91 -6.36 1.02 3.47
C ALA A 91 -7.43 1.20 4.56
N GLY A 92 -7.04 1.02 5.83
CA GLY A 92 -7.93 1.21 6.98
C GLY A 92 -8.33 2.68 7.15
N LEU A 93 -7.39 3.62 7.00
CA LEU A 93 -7.72 5.04 7.02
C LEU A 93 -8.59 5.45 5.83
N LEU A 94 -8.31 5.03 4.60
CA LEU A 94 -9.19 5.32 3.47
C LEU A 94 -10.63 4.82 3.73
N SER A 95 -10.75 3.61 4.27
CA SER A 95 -12.04 3.03 4.65
C SER A 95 -12.74 3.82 5.77
N SER A 96 -12.00 4.35 6.76
CA SER A 96 -12.59 5.15 7.85
C SER A 96 -13.13 6.50 7.37
N TYR A 97 -12.67 7.02 6.24
CA TYR A 97 -13.24 8.21 5.59
C TYR A 97 -14.40 7.90 4.65
N ARG A 98 -14.90 6.65 4.65
CA ARG A 98 -15.95 6.17 3.74
C ARG A 98 -15.58 6.38 2.27
N LEU A 99 -14.29 6.21 1.96
CA LEU A 99 -13.79 6.25 0.59
C LEU A 99 -13.82 4.84 0.01
N ASP A 100 -14.53 4.71 -1.09
CA ASP A 100 -14.58 3.51 -1.92
C ASP A 100 -13.40 3.53 -2.89
N ILE A 101 -12.54 2.50 -2.86
CA ILE A 101 -11.34 2.41 -3.67
C ILE A 101 -11.72 1.77 -5.02
N ARG A 102 -11.81 2.59 -6.07
CA ARG A 102 -12.17 2.16 -7.43
C ARG A 102 -11.01 1.54 -8.18
N GLU A 103 -9.83 2.10 -7.98
CA GLU A 103 -8.58 1.53 -8.49
C GLU A 103 -7.47 1.80 -7.49
N GLY A 104 -6.48 0.90 -7.44
CA GLY A 104 -5.26 1.14 -6.69
C GLY A 104 -4.06 0.51 -7.36
N ALA A 105 -2.91 1.17 -7.21
CA ALA A 105 -1.62 0.67 -7.69
C ALA A 105 -0.54 1.04 -6.67
N LEU A 106 0.03 0.01 -6.05
CA LEU A 106 1.01 0.12 -4.98
C LEU A 106 2.35 -0.35 -5.51
N TYR A 107 3.40 0.44 -5.33
CA TYR A 107 4.74 0.08 -5.75
C TYR A 107 5.75 0.40 -4.66
N THR A 108 6.53 -0.60 -4.29
CA THR A 108 7.61 -0.42 -3.33
C THR A 108 8.96 -0.48 -4.01
N TYR A 109 9.88 0.37 -3.59
CA TYR A 109 11.26 0.34 -4.03
C TYR A 109 11.87 -1.06 -3.87
N THR A 110 12.54 -1.52 -4.91
CA THR A 110 13.41 -2.70 -4.83
C THR A 110 14.68 -2.39 -4.04
N ASP A 111 15.37 -3.44 -3.57
CA ASP A 111 16.70 -3.28 -3.02
C ASP A 111 17.64 -2.69 -4.07
N SER A 112 18.50 -1.75 -3.66
CA SER A 112 19.56 -1.29 -4.55
C SER A 112 20.40 -2.47 -5.01
N ALA A 113 20.52 -2.66 -6.31
CA ALA A 113 21.55 -3.50 -6.91
C ALA A 113 22.93 -2.84 -6.71
N GLY A 114 23.42 -2.83 -5.47
CA GLY A 114 24.82 -2.53 -5.17
C GLY A 114 25.54 -3.86 -4.89
N PRO A 115 26.70 -4.14 -5.51
CA PRO A 115 27.50 -5.28 -5.10
C PRO A 115 27.86 -5.12 -3.62
N VAL A 116 27.51 -6.11 -2.80
CA VAL A 116 28.04 -6.26 -1.44
C VAL A 116 29.49 -6.70 -1.57
N THR A 117 30.37 -5.80 -2.04
CA THR A 117 31.80 -5.97 -1.82
C THR A 117 32.07 -5.55 -0.38
N PRO A 118 32.54 -6.44 0.50
CA PRO A 118 33.02 -6.06 1.83
C PRO A 118 34.30 -5.24 1.63
N ARG A 119 34.17 -3.94 1.41
CA ARG A 119 35.30 -3.01 1.47
C ARG A 119 35.59 -2.76 2.95
N PRO A 120 36.83 -2.98 3.42
CA PRO A 120 37.20 -2.60 4.79
C PRO A 120 36.97 -1.09 4.98
N PRO A 121 36.62 -0.63 6.19
CA PRO A 121 36.27 0.75 6.45
C PRO A 121 37.53 1.62 6.38
N THR A 122 37.91 2.05 5.19
CA THR A 122 38.90 3.10 4.98
C THR A 122 38.17 4.43 4.84
N HIS A 123 38.37 5.28 5.84
CA HIS A 123 37.86 6.66 5.99
C HIS A 123 36.39 6.81 6.35
N TRP A 124 36.15 7.46 7.48
CA TRP A 124 34.87 8.04 7.92
C TRP A 124 34.43 9.14 6.95
N GLN A 125 34.00 8.78 5.75
CA GLN A 125 33.15 9.65 4.94
C GLN A 125 31.75 9.59 5.56
N ARG A 126 31.37 10.62 6.31
CA ARG A 126 29.96 10.88 6.62
C ARG A 126 29.18 10.77 5.31
N PRO A 127 28.07 10.02 5.22
CA PRO A 127 27.29 9.95 3.99
C PRO A 127 26.90 11.38 3.61
N HIS A 128 27.55 11.95 2.60
CA HIS A 128 27.16 13.21 1.99
C HIS A 128 25.97 12.92 1.07
N GLY A 129 24.86 12.51 1.68
CA GLY A 129 23.62 12.18 1.00
C GLY A 129 22.46 12.84 1.73
N ARG A 130 21.44 13.22 0.97
CA ARG A 130 20.20 13.78 1.53
C ARG A 130 19.63 12.81 2.58
N PRO A 131 19.24 13.30 3.78
CA PRO A 131 18.66 12.44 4.81
C PRO A 131 17.49 11.61 4.27
N GLY A 132 17.57 10.29 4.46
CA GLY A 132 16.53 9.35 4.04
C GLY A 132 16.47 9.01 2.53
N LEU A 133 17.37 9.55 1.69
CA LEU A 133 17.43 9.19 0.27
C LEU A 133 17.62 7.69 0.06
N THR A 134 18.46 7.05 0.87
CA THR A 134 18.79 5.62 0.72
C THR A 134 17.71 4.66 1.25
N ARG A 135 16.71 5.19 1.99
CA ARG A 135 15.59 4.40 2.50
C ARG A 135 14.71 3.96 1.32
N LYS A 136 14.18 2.74 1.41
CA LYS A 136 13.11 2.29 0.52
C LYS A 136 11.88 3.16 0.73
N LYS A 137 11.12 3.33 -0.35
CA LYS A 137 9.95 4.20 -0.41
C LYS A 137 8.82 3.44 -1.09
N ILE A 138 7.60 3.76 -0.71
CA ILE A 138 6.39 3.34 -1.40
C ILE A 138 5.84 4.49 -2.25
N VAL A 139 5.19 4.14 -3.35
CA VAL A 139 4.37 5.05 -4.15
C VAL A 139 3.04 4.34 -4.38
N ASP A 140 2.06 4.73 -3.59
CA ASP A 140 0.73 4.13 -3.59
C ASP A 140 -0.27 5.13 -4.15
N VAL A 141 -0.92 4.74 -5.25
CA VAL A 141 -1.87 5.60 -5.96
C VAL A 141 -3.24 4.97 -5.94
N PHE A 142 -4.23 5.71 -5.46
CA PHE A 142 -5.62 5.27 -5.35
C PHE A 142 -6.55 6.22 -6.09
N ARG A 143 -7.47 5.67 -6.87
CA ARG A 143 -8.68 6.38 -7.30
C ARG A 143 -9.78 6.02 -6.34
N VAL A 144 -10.31 7.03 -5.65
CA VAL A 144 -11.32 6.83 -4.62
C VAL A 144 -12.55 7.68 -4.87
N ARG A 145 -13.71 7.20 -4.42
CA ARG A 145 -14.96 7.93 -4.46
C ARG A 145 -15.58 7.96 -3.06
N PRO A 146 -16.03 9.12 -2.56
CA PRO A 146 -16.80 9.15 -1.32
C PRO A 146 -18.09 8.35 -1.48
N LEU A 147 -18.41 7.49 -0.50
CA LEU A 147 -19.67 6.75 -0.48
C LEU A 147 -20.87 7.72 -0.38
N PRO A 148 -22.05 7.32 -0.87
CA PRO A 148 -23.26 8.15 -0.78
C PRO A 148 -23.52 8.66 0.64
N GLY A 149 -23.79 9.97 0.77
CA GLY A 149 -24.02 10.64 2.05
C GLY A 149 -22.76 10.98 2.86
N SER A 150 -21.56 10.75 2.31
CA SER A 150 -20.30 11.22 2.90
C SER A 150 -19.74 12.43 2.14
N THR A 151 -19.04 13.30 2.86
CA THR A 151 -18.31 14.45 2.31
C THR A 151 -16.81 14.22 2.45
N PHE A 152 -16.05 14.57 1.42
CA PHE A 152 -14.59 14.51 1.45
C PHE A 152 -14.00 15.82 0.92
N GLY A 153 -14.27 16.89 1.65
CA GLY A 153 -13.85 18.24 1.32
C GLY A 153 -12.44 18.56 1.82
N PRO A 154 -11.99 19.82 1.68
CA PRO A 154 -10.64 20.23 2.08
C PRO A 154 -10.32 20.01 3.56
N ALA A 155 -11.33 20.03 4.44
CA ALA A 155 -11.14 19.78 5.88
C ALA A 155 -10.82 18.29 6.12
N GLU A 156 -11.64 17.39 5.58
CA GLU A 156 -11.44 15.95 5.69
C GLU A 156 -10.13 15.51 5.04
N GLN A 157 -9.80 16.09 3.88
CA GLN A 157 -8.53 15.82 3.18
C GLN A 157 -7.30 16.21 4.02
N ARG A 158 -7.33 17.35 4.71
CA ARG A 158 -6.27 17.77 5.63
C ARG A 158 -6.16 16.83 6.82
N THR A 159 -7.29 16.45 7.41
CA THR A 159 -7.31 15.50 8.53
C THR A 159 -6.75 14.16 8.11
N LEU A 160 -7.19 13.58 6.98
CA LEU A 160 -6.66 12.32 6.46
C LEU A 160 -5.14 12.40 6.24
N SER A 161 -4.64 13.49 5.67
CA SER A 161 -3.21 13.68 5.44
C SER A 161 -2.42 13.68 6.75
N ASN A 162 -2.90 14.38 7.77
CA ASN A 162 -2.28 14.40 9.10
C ASN A 162 -2.32 13.03 9.79
N GLU A 163 -3.42 12.29 9.63
CA GLU A 163 -3.57 10.96 10.23
C GLU A 163 -2.72 9.90 9.53
N LEU A 164 -2.55 10.00 8.21
CA LEU A 164 -1.60 9.19 7.44
C LEU A 164 -0.17 9.45 7.91
N GLU A 165 0.21 10.71 8.12
CA GLU A 165 1.53 11.04 8.67
C GLU A 165 1.69 10.49 10.10
N GLN A 166 0.67 10.65 10.96
CA GLN A 166 0.68 10.15 12.33
C GLN A 166 0.86 8.63 12.39
N VAL A 167 0.09 7.87 11.59
CA VAL A 167 0.19 6.41 11.60
C VAL A 167 1.53 5.95 11.05
N VAL A 168 2.07 6.61 10.01
CA VAL A 168 3.40 6.29 9.47
C VAL A 168 4.50 6.56 10.49
N ARG A 169 4.40 7.61 11.32
CA ARG A 169 5.34 7.84 12.43
C ARG A 169 5.29 6.75 13.51
N LEU A 170 4.10 6.23 13.81
CA LEU A 170 3.97 5.09 14.71
C LEU A 170 4.68 3.86 14.13
N LEU A 171 4.55 3.62 12.83
CA LEU A 171 5.26 2.53 12.15
C LEU A 171 6.79 2.74 12.12
N ASP A 172 7.26 3.97 11.87
CA ASP A 172 8.70 4.32 11.89
C ASP A 172 9.35 4.04 13.25
N THR A 173 8.60 4.28 14.33
CA THR A 173 9.02 4.00 15.71
C THR A 173 8.68 2.59 16.18
N GLN A 174 8.26 1.69 15.28
CA GLN A 174 7.91 0.29 15.55
C GLN A 174 6.74 0.09 16.53
N GLN A 175 5.91 1.10 16.73
CA GLN A 175 4.69 1.05 17.54
C GLN A 175 3.51 0.46 16.75
N PHE A 176 3.69 -0.77 16.24
CA PHE A 176 2.72 -1.43 15.35
C PHE A 176 1.35 -1.62 16.00
N ALA A 177 1.31 -1.97 17.29
CA ALA A 177 0.07 -2.15 18.02
C ALA A 177 -0.72 -0.84 18.14
N ASP A 178 -0.03 0.28 18.40
CA ASP A 178 -0.67 1.59 18.51
C ASP A 178 -1.15 2.11 17.15
N ALA A 179 -0.38 1.87 16.08
CA ALA A 179 -0.80 2.15 14.71
C ALA A 179 -2.10 1.40 14.37
N ARG A 180 -2.19 0.11 14.70
CA ARG A 180 -3.41 -0.69 14.51
C ARG A 180 -4.59 -0.15 15.33
N ARG A 181 -4.39 0.10 16.63
CA ARG A 181 -5.44 0.66 17.50
C ARG A 181 -5.96 2.00 17.01
N PHE A 182 -5.07 2.86 16.52
CA PHE A 182 -5.43 4.15 15.94
C PHE A 182 -6.38 4.00 14.74
N VAL A 183 -6.02 3.12 13.80
CA VAL A 183 -6.83 2.85 12.60
C VAL A 183 -8.15 2.16 12.96
N ASN A 184 -8.13 1.15 13.83
CA ASN A 184 -9.32 0.45 14.28
C ASN A 184 -10.33 1.38 14.96
N ARG A 185 -9.87 2.30 15.82
CA ARG A 185 -10.74 3.29 16.44
C ARG A 185 -11.47 4.13 15.38
N ARG A 186 -10.74 4.62 14.37
CA ARG A 186 -11.33 5.39 13.26
C ARG A 186 -12.33 4.57 12.44
N LEU A 187 -12.02 3.30 12.17
CA LEU A 187 -12.92 2.42 11.44
C LEU A 187 -14.24 2.19 12.19
N VAL A 188 -14.19 1.93 13.50
CA VAL A 188 -15.40 1.67 14.29
C VAL A 188 -16.31 2.90 14.39
N GLU A 189 -15.73 4.09 14.57
CA GLU A 189 -16.46 5.37 14.56
C GLU A 189 -17.31 5.49 13.29
N THR A 190 -16.77 5.06 12.15
CA THR A 190 -17.41 5.16 10.84
C THR A 190 -18.39 4.00 10.55
N LEU A 191 -18.04 2.76 10.90
CA LEU A 191 -18.88 1.59 10.65
C LEU A 191 -20.18 1.61 11.45
N SER A 192 -20.15 2.20 12.66
CA SER A 192 -21.35 2.39 13.49
C SER A 192 -22.41 3.25 12.79
N ALA A 193 -22.00 4.18 11.92
CA ALA A 193 -22.88 5.04 11.15
C ALA A 193 -23.41 4.40 9.85
N ALA A 194 -22.85 3.26 9.42
CA ALA A 194 -23.11 2.63 8.12
C ALA A 194 -24.02 1.39 8.19
N ARG A 195 -24.70 1.14 9.33
CA ARG A 195 -25.51 -0.06 9.68
C ARG A 195 -26.72 -0.41 8.76
N GLY A 196 -26.78 0.05 7.51
CA GLY A 196 -27.97 -0.13 6.66
C GLY A 196 -27.75 -0.39 5.16
N ALA A 197 -26.51 -0.59 4.67
CA ALA A 197 -26.25 -0.54 3.21
C ALA A 197 -25.77 -1.84 2.54
N PHE A 198 -25.65 -2.98 3.24
CA PHE A 198 -25.14 -4.21 2.63
C PHE A 198 -26.07 -5.42 2.88
N HIS A 199 -26.81 -5.79 1.83
CA HIS A 199 -27.65 -6.98 1.80
C HIS A 199 -27.16 -7.89 0.67
N GLY A 200 -26.17 -8.72 0.97
CA GLY A 200 -25.64 -9.71 0.02
C GLY A 200 -25.41 -11.06 0.69
N LEU A 201 -25.76 -12.14 -0.02
CA LEU A 201 -25.31 -13.49 0.32
C LEU A 201 -23.79 -13.58 0.17
N LEU A 202 -23.15 -14.51 0.89
CA LEU A 202 -21.72 -14.80 0.75
C LEU A 202 -21.41 -15.20 -0.71
N ALA A 203 -20.81 -14.29 -1.47
CA ALA A 203 -20.26 -14.62 -2.77
C ALA A 203 -18.93 -15.39 -2.56
N PRO A 204 -18.67 -16.46 -3.33
CA PRO A 204 -17.43 -17.19 -3.21
C PRO A 204 -16.24 -16.30 -3.59
N VAL A 205 -15.24 -16.22 -2.71
CA VAL A 205 -13.96 -15.58 -3.01
C VAL A 205 -13.13 -16.57 -3.82
N GLN A 206 -12.77 -16.20 -5.05
CA GLN A 206 -11.88 -17.01 -5.88
C GLN A 206 -10.46 -16.50 -5.74
N ILE A 207 -9.53 -17.38 -5.41
CA ILE A 207 -8.13 -17.01 -5.24
C ILE A 207 -7.24 -17.94 -6.05
N ARG A 208 -6.27 -17.36 -6.75
CA ARG A 208 -5.28 -18.10 -7.54
C ARG A 208 -3.89 -17.60 -7.21
N PHE A 209 -2.93 -18.52 -7.21
CA PHE A 209 -1.52 -18.19 -7.01
C PHE A 209 -0.74 -18.42 -8.31
N ASP A 210 0.12 -17.47 -8.65
CA ASP A 210 1.04 -17.56 -9.78
C ASP A 210 2.47 -17.21 -9.33
N ASN A 211 3.33 -18.23 -9.29
CA ASN A 211 4.74 -18.09 -8.94
C ASN A 211 5.63 -17.77 -10.15
N GLN A 212 5.08 -17.70 -11.37
CA GLN A 212 5.80 -17.36 -12.60
C GLN A 212 5.65 -15.88 -12.98
N ALA A 213 4.58 -15.21 -12.52
CA ALA A 213 4.32 -13.80 -12.81
C ALA A 213 5.43 -12.83 -12.35
N SER A 214 6.21 -13.19 -11.32
CA SER A 214 7.35 -12.40 -10.84
C SER A 214 8.52 -13.33 -10.54
N PRO A 215 9.78 -12.94 -10.81
CA PRO A 215 10.95 -13.73 -10.42
C PRO A 215 11.14 -13.81 -8.91
N THR A 216 10.61 -12.85 -8.15
CA THR A 216 10.93 -12.67 -6.71
C THR A 216 9.75 -12.79 -5.77
N SER A 217 8.52 -12.69 -6.28
CA SER A 217 7.31 -12.65 -5.46
C SER A 217 6.30 -13.68 -5.93
N THR A 218 5.41 -14.10 -5.04
CA THR A 218 4.23 -14.90 -5.38
C THR A 218 3.10 -13.94 -5.73
N ALA A 219 2.53 -14.05 -6.93
CA ALA A 219 1.32 -13.32 -7.27
C ALA A 219 0.11 -14.07 -6.70
N MET A 220 -0.79 -13.33 -6.08
CA MET A 220 -2.07 -13.79 -5.54
C MET A 220 -3.18 -12.96 -6.18
N ASP A 221 -3.97 -13.60 -7.03
CA ASP A 221 -5.15 -13.04 -7.68
C ASP A 221 -6.38 -13.37 -6.85
N ILE A 222 -7.13 -12.35 -6.43
CA ILE A 222 -8.36 -12.46 -5.65
C ILE A 222 -9.50 -11.87 -6.47
N ARG A 223 -10.56 -12.64 -6.67
CA ARG A 223 -11.82 -12.17 -7.26
C ARG A 223 -12.93 -12.30 -6.24
N SER A 224 -13.60 -11.20 -5.94
CA SER A 224 -14.69 -11.17 -4.97
C SER A 224 -15.63 -9.99 -5.20
N THR A 225 -16.83 -10.03 -4.64
CA THR A 225 -17.66 -8.82 -4.52
C THR A 225 -17.04 -7.86 -3.52
N ASP A 226 -17.23 -6.56 -3.68
CA ASP A 226 -16.71 -5.58 -2.72
C ASP A 226 -17.34 -5.75 -1.32
N THR A 227 -16.52 -5.64 -0.28
CA THR A 227 -16.98 -5.60 1.11
C THR A 227 -16.25 -4.51 1.90
N PRO A 228 -16.94 -3.81 2.81
CA PRO A 228 -16.34 -2.71 3.57
C PRO A 228 -15.03 -3.13 4.25
N ALA A 229 -13.99 -2.30 4.12
CA ALA A 229 -12.69 -2.50 4.76
C ALA A 229 -12.00 -3.86 4.51
N PHE A 230 -12.35 -4.58 3.43
CA PHE A 230 -11.69 -5.86 3.10
C PHE A 230 -10.18 -5.70 2.90
N LEU A 231 -9.74 -4.71 2.12
CA LEU A 231 -8.31 -4.48 1.87
C LEU A 231 -7.55 -4.25 3.18
N TYR A 232 -8.15 -3.53 4.13
CA TYR A 232 -7.58 -3.37 5.46
C TYR A 232 -7.43 -4.71 6.19
N ALA A 233 -8.54 -5.44 6.39
CA ALA A 233 -8.54 -6.68 7.16
C ALA A 233 -7.60 -7.73 6.54
N PHE A 234 -7.58 -7.82 5.20
CA PHE A 234 -6.74 -8.75 4.49
C PHE A 234 -5.26 -8.36 4.55
N ALA A 235 -4.91 -7.10 4.29
CA ALA A 235 -3.52 -6.63 4.40
C ALA A 235 -2.99 -6.75 5.83
N LEU A 236 -3.85 -6.52 6.83
CA LEU A 236 -3.52 -6.71 8.23
C LEU A 236 -3.22 -8.19 8.52
N ALA A 237 -4.08 -9.09 8.08
CA ALA A 237 -3.88 -10.53 8.25
C ALA A 237 -2.60 -11.04 7.58
N LEU A 238 -2.29 -10.55 6.37
CA LEU A 238 -1.00 -10.84 5.71
C LEU A 238 0.18 -10.35 6.56
N SER A 239 0.10 -9.13 7.08
CA SER A 239 1.16 -8.53 7.91
C SER A 239 1.33 -9.30 9.23
N MET A 240 0.24 -9.72 9.88
CA MET A 240 0.34 -10.49 11.13
C MET A 240 1.01 -11.86 10.93
N ARG A 241 0.87 -12.42 9.73
CA ARG A 241 1.56 -13.66 9.30
C ARG A 241 3.00 -13.43 8.83
N GLY A 242 3.53 -12.21 8.96
CA GLY A 242 4.87 -11.88 8.50
C GLY A 242 5.02 -11.85 6.98
N LEU A 243 3.91 -11.70 6.24
CA LEU A 243 3.94 -11.55 4.80
C LEU A 243 4.03 -10.09 4.41
N TYR A 244 4.85 -9.83 3.40
CA TYR A 244 5.14 -8.50 2.91
C TYR A 244 4.55 -8.30 1.51
N ILE A 245 3.77 -7.24 1.33
CA ILE A 245 3.18 -6.84 0.05
C ILE A 245 4.15 -5.91 -0.65
N HIS A 246 4.82 -6.39 -1.69
CA HIS A 246 5.79 -5.59 -2.44
C HIS A 246 5.13 -4.67 -3.46
N GLN A 247 4.04 -5.16 -4.05
CA GLN A 247 3.27 -4.49 -5.09
C GLN A 247 1.84 -5.02 -5.02
N ALA A 248 0.86 -4.17 -5.31
CA ALA A 248 -0.52 -4.59 -5.45
C ALA A 248 -1.28 -3.77 -6.50
N ARG A 249 -2.36 -4.35 -7.01
CA ARG A 249 -3.30 -3.73 -7.94
C ARG A 249 -4.72 -4.08 -7.57
N PHE A 250 -5.60 -3.09 -7.63
CA PHE A 250 -7.03 -3.23 -7.35
C PHE A 250 -7.79 -2.60 -8.50
N GLU A 251 -8.71 -3.34 -9.11
CA GLU A 251 -9.49 -2.87 -10.25
C GLU A 251 -10.91 -3.46 -10.15
N HIS A 252 -11.93 -2.63 -10.39
CA HIS A 252 -13.31 -3.11 -10.53
C HIS A 252 -13.57 -3.59 -11.97
N VAL A 253 -14.06 -4.82 -12.12
CA VAL A 253 -14.49 -5.39 -13.39
C VAL A 253 -15.96 -5.78 -13.29
N GLY A 254 -16.84 -4.88 -13.74
CA GLY A 254 -18.28 -5.03 -13.52
C GLY A 254 -18.61 -4.91 -12.02
N ASP A 255 -19.24 -5.95 -11.47
CA ASP A 255 -19.60 -6.03 -10.04
C ASP A 255 -18.56 -6.76 -9.17
N GLU A 256 -17.47 -7.24 -9.78
CA GLU A 256 -16.39 -7.94 -9.07
C GLU A 256 -15.14 -7.07 -8.93
N LEU A 257 -14.50 -7.16 -7.76
CA LEU A 257 -13.14 -6.70 -7.52
C LEU A 257 -12.15 -7.74 -8.02
N HIS A 258 -11.18 -7.29 -8.82
CA HIS A 258 -10.03 -8.07 -9.24
C HIS A 258 -8.78 -7.50 -8.59
N ASP A 259 -8.36 -8.12 -7.50
CA ASP A 259 -7.19 -7.69 -6.74
C ASP A 259 -6.00 -8.61 -7.05
N ARG A 260 -4.84 -8.05 -7.35
CA ARG A 260 -3.59 -8.78 -7.53
C ARG A 260 -2.56 -8.28 -6.54
N PHE A 261 -2.09 -9.16 -5.67
CA PHE A 261 -1.03 -8.88 -4.70
C PHE A 261 0.24 -9.63 -5.08
N PHE A 262 1.40 -8.98 -5.01
CA PHE A 262 2.70 -9.63 -5.08
C PHE A 262 3.29 -9.70 -3.68
N VAL A 263 3.20 -10.89 -3.09
CA VAL A 263 3.58 -11.15 -1.71
C VAL A 263 4.89 -11.90 -1.60
N ARG A 264 5.62 -11.64 -0.52
CA ARG A 264 6.82 -12.37 -0.11
C ARG A 264 6.66 -12.82 1.34
N GLY A 265 7.19 -13.99 1.66
CA GLY A 265 7.30 -14.48 3.03
C GLY A 265 8.31 -13.66 3.84
N ARG A 266 8.32 -13.87 5.16
CA ARG A 266 9.20 -13.20 6.14
C ARG A 266 10.70 -13.16 5.80
N HIS A 267 11.18 -14.11 4.99
CA HIS A 267 12.57 -14.19 4.55
C HIS A 267 12.79 -13.60 3.14
N GLY A 268 11.83 -12.83 2.61
CA GLY A 268 11.86 -12.28 1.25
C GLY A 268 11.66 -13.31 0.14
N ARG A 269 11.22 -14.53 0.48
CA ARG A 269 11.05 -15.65 -0.47
C ARG A 269 9.61 -15.75 -0.98
N LYS A 270 9.44 -16.40 -2.13
CA LYS A 270 8.13 -16.80 -2.65
C LYS A 270 7.44 -17.80 -1.71
N ILE A 271 6.12 -17.83 -1.78
CA ILE A 271 5.24 -18.78 -1.11
C ILE A 271 4.90 -19.89 -2.11
N GLU A 272 5.74 -20.91 -2.14
CA GLU A 272 5.64 -22.02 -3.11
C GLU A 272 4.93 -23.25 -2.52
N SER A 273 4.94 -23.38 -1.19
CA SER A 273 4.28 -24.48 -0.49
C SER A 273 2.77 -24.42 -0.70
N LYS A 274 2.19 -25.57 -1.08
CA LYS A 274 0.73 -25.70 -1.18
C LYS A 274 0.03 -25.54 0.17
N ALA A 275 0.68 -25.94 1.26
CA ALA A 275 0.14 -25.75 2.61
C ALA A 275 0.07 -24.26 2.96
N GLU A 276 1.15 -23.50 2.74
CA GLU A 276 1.16 -22.05 2.99
C GLU A 276 0.14 -21.32 2.09
N GLN A 277 0.04 -21.70 0.81
CA GLN A 277 -0.99 -21.17 -0.09
C GLN A 277 -2.41 -21.47 0.42
N GLN A 278 -2.66 -22.69 0.93
CA GLN A 278 -3.95 -23.06 1.50
C GLN A 278 -4.28 -22.26 2.76
N GLU A 279 -3.31 -22.00 3.62
CA GLU A 279 -3.51 -21.13 4.79
C GLU A 279 -3.90 -19.71 4.36
N LEU A 280 -3.29 -19.17 3.30
CA LEU A 280 -3.66 -17.85 2.77
C LEU A 280 -5.04 -17.80 2.14
N LEU A 281 -5.49 -18.91 1.54
CA LEU A 281 -6.88 -19.05 1.10
C LEU A 281 -7.83 -18.93 2.28
N VAL A 282 -7.53 -19.62 3.39
CA VAL A 282 -8.32 -19.56 4.61
C VAL A 282 -8.29 -18.14 5.20
N THR A 283 -7.12 -17.50 5.29
CA THR A 283 -6.97 -16.13 5.78
C THR A 283 -7.81 -15.14 4.99
N ALA A 284 -7.73 -15.16 3.65
CA ALA A 284 -8.51 -14.26 2.80
C ALA A 284 -10.01 -14.50 2.93
N THR A 285 -10.43 -15.77 3.00
CA THR A 285 -11.84 -16.13 3.17
C THR A 285 -12.37 -15.66 4.53
N LEU A 286 -11.61 -15.86 5.60
CA LEU A 286 -11.96 -15.40 6.95
C LEU A 286 -12.00 -13.88 7.03
N ALA A 287 -11.01 -13.18 6.46
CA ALA A 287 -11.02 -11.72 6.42
C ALA A 287 -12.28 -11.19 5.70
N LYS A 288 -12.67 -11.82 4.58
CA LYS A 288 -13.88 -11.45 3.84
C LYS A 288 -15.15 -11.70 4.65
N GLN A 289 -15.26 -12.89 5.26
CA GLN A 289 -16.40 -13.24 6.10
C GLN A 289 -16.50 -12.29 7.30
N PHE A 290 -15.39 -12.02 7.97
CA PHE A 290 -15.33 -11.12 9.10
C PHE A 290 -15.83 -9.72 8.72
N THR A 291 -15.30 -9.11 7.66
CA THR A 291 -15.68 -7.74 7.30
C THR A 291 -17.14 -7.61 6.88
N GLN A 292 -17.71 -8.64 6.25
CA GLN A 292 -19.13 -8.69 5.93
C GLN A 292 -20.03 -8.73 7.19
N HIS A 293 -19.59 -9.40 8.26
CA HIS A 293 -20.35 -9.48 9.52
C HIS A 293 -20.04 -8.33 10.48
N LEU A 294 -18.91 -7.64 10.31
CA LEU A 294 -18.47 -6.56 11.19
C LEU A 294 -19.49 -5.42 11.28
N ILE A 295 -20.16 -5.08 10.16
CA ILE A 295 -21.22 -4.06 10.13
C ILE A 295 -22.43 -4.42 11.01
N TRP A 296 -22.64 -5.71 11.28
CA TRP A 296 -23.74 -6.24 12.10
C TRP A 296 -23.32 -6.58 13.52
N ALA A 297 -22.03 -6.46 13.85
CA ALA A 297 -21.54 -6.76 15.18
C ALA A 297 -22.22 -5.85 16.22
N PRO A 298 -22.74 -6.41 17.33
CA PRO A 298 -23.31 -5.63 18.42
C PRO A 298 -22.30 -4.61 18.97
N ASP A 299 -21.04 -5.05 19.08
CA ASP A 299 -19.87 -4.27 19.48
C ASP A 299 -18.74 -4.45 18.43
N PRO A 300 -18.66 -3.58 17.41
CA PRO A 300 -17.63 -3.65 16.38
C PRO A 300 -16.21 -3.45 16.91
N THR A 301 -16.03 -2.70 18.01
CA THR A 301 -14.73 -2.54 18.66
C THR A 301 -14.23 -3.88 19.16
N LYS A 302 -15.04 -4.56 19.97
CA LYS A 302 -14.68 -5.86 20.52
C LYS A 302 -14.51 -6.93 19.43
N ALA A 303 -15.29 -6.84 18.36
CA ALA A 303 -15.15 -7.74 17.20
C ALA A 303 -13.79 -7.58 16.51
N LEU A 304 -13.34 -6.33 16.26
CA LEU A 304 -12.01 -6.06 15.69
C LEU A 304 -10.89 -6.49 16.64
N GLU A 305 -10.99 -6.20 17.94
CA GLU A 305 -10.00 -6.66 18.92
C GLU A 305 -9.89 -8.18 18.98
N SER A 306 -11.03 -8.89 18.89
CA SER A 306 -11.06 -10.35 18.88
C SER A 306 -10.48 -10.91 17.58
N PHE A 307 -10.74 -10.25 16.45
CA PHE A 307 -10.16 -10.62 15.16
C PHE A 307 -8.65 -10.44 15.15
N ASP A 308 -8.14 -9.33 15.70
CA ASP A 308 -6.70 -9.10 15.86
C ASP A 308 -6.07 -10.22 16.72
N GLN A 309 -6.67 -10.54 17.88
CA GLN A 309 -6.16 -11.64 18.73
C GLN A 309 -6.17 -13.00 18.03
N PHE A 310 -7.18 -13.25 17.20
CA PHE A 310 -7.26 -14.47 16.40
C PHE A 310 -6.16 -14.51 15.31
N LEU A 311 -5.93 -13.40 14.62
CA LEU A 311 -4.87 -13.30 13.62
C LEU A 311 -3.47 -13.46 14.22
N ASP A 312 -3.25 -13.01 15.46
CA ASP A 312 -1.98 -13.20 16.19
C ASP A 312 -1.69 -14.68 16.52
N GLN A 313 -2.71 -15.55 16.47
CA GLN A 313 -2.59 -16.98 16.78
C GLN A 313 -2.41 -17.87 15.54
N LEU A 314 -2.53 -17.31 14.33
CA LEU A 314 -2.45 -18.01 13.04
C LEU A 314 -1.05 -18.01 12.42
#